data_AF-A0AAW3HTW6-F1
#
_entry.id   AF-A0AAW3HTW6-F1
#
_cell.length_a   1.000
_cell.length_b   1.000
_cell.length_c   1.000
_cell.angle_alpha   90.00
_cell.angle_beta   90.00
_cell.angle_gamma   90.00
#
_symmetry.space_group_name_H-M   'P 1'
#
loop_
_entity.id
_entity.type
_entity.pdbx_description
1 polymer ?
#
loop_
_entity_poly.entity_id
_entity_poly.type
_entity_poly.pdbx_seq_one_letter_code
_entity_poly.pdbx_strand_id
1 'polypeptide(L)'
;MAILEDQAIAKADEILRVFTKVLRQELTEEVTELNPVTGEFVSIEKKPSIAEVIKAGSELMKRYPTKWELEKLKLEIEKLKAQVVGDEEQEDKLVAFTKALGEVLDDR
;
A
#
# COMPACT_ATOMS: atom_id res chain seq x y z
N MET A 1 -26.58 14.24 10.48
CA MET A 1 -26.21 12.90 9.95
C MET A 1 -24.78 12.87 9.40
N ALA A 2 -24.33 13.81 8.56
CA ALA A 2 -22.99 13.77 7.96
C ALA A 2 -21.78 13.78 8.93
N ILE A 3 -21.92 14.35 10.13
CA ILE A 3 -20.81 14.42 11.12
C ILE A 3 -20.54 13.07 11.80
N LEU A 4 -21.55 12.18 11.87
CA LEU A 4 -21.42 10.87 12.52
C LEU A 4 -20.73 9.83 11.62
N GLU A 5 -20.86 9.96 10.29
CA GLU A 5 -20.26 9.02 9.33
C GLU A 5 -18.74 9.22 9.20
N ASP A 6 -18.25 10.46 9.29
CA ASP A 6 -16.81 10.78 9.18
C ASP A 6 -15.99 10.30 10.39
N GLN A 7 -16.63 10.10 11.55
CA GLN A 7 -16.00 9.51 12.74
C GLN A 7 -16.04 7.98 12.79
N ALA A 8 -16.82 7.34 11.90
CA ALA A 8 -16.95 5.89 11.87
C ALA A 8 -15.78 5.20 11.13
N ILE A 9 -15.10 5.92 10.23
CA ILE A 9 -14.00 5.38 9.44
C ILE A 9 -12.67 5.73 10.12
N ALA A 10 -11.97 4.70 10.58
CA ALA A 10 -10.64 4.87 11.15
C ALA A 10 -9.65 5.43 10.12
N LYS A 11 -8.90 6.45 10.53
CA LYS A 11 -7.80 7.02 9.75
C LYS A 11 -6.59 6.08 9.76
N ALA A 12 -5.70 6.28 8.79
CA ALA A 12 -4.50 5.46 8.66
C ALA A 12 -3.66 5.42 9.94
N ASP A 13 -3.48 6.56 10.62
CA ASP A 13 -2.70 6.62 11.85
C ASP A 13 -3.36 5.88 13.03
N GLU A 14 -4.70 5.88 13.10
CA GLU A 14 -5.45 5.10 14.10
C GLU A 14 -5.24 3.61 13.90
N ILE A 15 -5.34 3.12 12.66
CA ILE A 15 -5.07 1.71 12.32
C ILE A 15 -3.63 1.32 12.67
N LEU A 16 -2.67 2.19 12.35
CA LEU A 16 -1.25 1.95 12.65
C LEU A 16 -0.97 1.91 14.14
N ARG A 17 -1.65 2.73 14.94
CA ARG A 17 -1.58 2.67 16.41
C ARG A 17 -2.12 1.34 16.91
N VAL A 18 -3.24 0.84 16.37
CA VAL A 18 -3.79 -0.47 16.75
C VAL A 18 -2.80 -1.59 16.45
N PHE A 19 -2.24 -1.67 15.24
CA PHE A 19 -1.22 -2.69 14.92
C PHE A 19 0.02 -2.58 15.80
N THR A 20 0.44 -1.36 16.14
CA THR A 20 1.58 -1.15 17.05
C THR A 20 1.28 -1.68 18.45
N LYS A 21 0.07 -1.44 18.97
CA LYS A 21 -0.34 -1.97 20.27
C LYS A 21 -0.46 -3.50 20.28
N VAL A 22 -0.98 -4.10 19.21
CA VAL A 22 -1.01 -5.57 19.04
C VAL A 22 0.42 -6.12 19.03
N LEU A 23 1.32 -5.53 18.23
CA LEU A 23 2.72 -5.94 18.14
C LEU A 23 3.43 -5.89 19.50
N ARG A 24 3.10 -4.89 20.34
CA ARG A 24 3.66 -4.73 21.69
C ARG A 24 2.92 -5.50 22.78
N GLN A 25 1.85 -6.22 22.42
CA GLN A 25 0.96 -6.92 23.36
C GLN A 25 0.41 -6.00 24.47
N GLU A 26 0.05 -4.78 24.09
CA GLU A 26 -0.57 -3.75 24.95
C GLU A 26 -2.11 -3.84 24.95
N LEU A 27 -2.69 -4.64 24.06
CA LEU A 27 -4.13 -4.92 24.02
C LEU A 27 -4.43 -6.28 24.66
N THR A 28 -5.64 -6.43 25.17
CA THR A 28 -6.23 -7.70 25.59
C THR A 28 -7.59 -7.88 24.93
N GLU A 29 -8.00 -9.14 24.77
CA GLU A 29 -9.30 -9.57 24.28
C GLU A 29 -9.99 -10.39 25.38
N GLU A 30 -11.29 -10.18 25.55
CA GLU A 30 -12.13 -11.00 26.41
C GLU A 30 -12.58 -12.26 25.64
N VAL A 31 -12.24 -13.45 26.16
CA VAL A 31 -12.56 -14.74 25.54
C VAL A 31 -13.28 -15.62 26.54
N THR A 32 -14.37 -16.26 26.10
CA THR A 32 -15.09 -17.25 26.90
C THR A 32 -14.52 -18.64 26.67
N GLU A 33 -14.02 -19.29 27.72
CA GLU A 33 -13.43 -20.63 27.66
C GLU A 33 -14.06 -21.59 28.69
N LEU A 34 -14.08 -22.88 28.36
CA LEU A 34 -14.52 -23.92 29.29
C LEU A 34 -13.44 -24.11 30.37
N ASN A 35 -13.80 -23.88 31.63
CA ASN A 35 -12.93 -24.24 32.74
C ASN A 35 -12.91 -25.78 32.89
N PRO A 36 -11.76 -26.45 32.70
CA PRO A 36 -11.69 -27.92 32.71
C PRO A 36 -11.91 -28.51 34.11
N VAL A 37 -11.80 -27.71 35.17
CA VAL A 37 -11.98 -28.14 36.56
C VAL A 37 -13.45 -28.05 36.98
N THR A 38 -14.12 -26.96 36.64
CA THR A 38 -15.51 -26.71 37.04
C THR A 38 -16.54 -27.14 35.98
N GLY A 39 -16.13 -27.28 34.72
CA GLY A 39 -17.04 -27.57 33.60
C GLY A 39 -17.90 -26.38 33.17
N GLU A 40 -17.68 -25.20 33.73
CA GLU A 40 -18.42 -23.98 33.42
C GLU A 40 -17.64 -23.10 32.43
N PHE A 41 -18.37 -22.32 31.63
CA PHE A 41 -17.78 -21.30 30.78
C PHE A 41 -17.40 -20.09 31.62
N VAL A 42 -16.14 -19.65 31.52
CA VAL A 42 -15.61 -18.48 32.21
C VAL A 42 -15.07 -17.50 31.19
N SER A 43 -15.23 -16.21 31.46
CA SER A 43 -14.64 -15.14 30.66
C SER A 43 -13.24 -14.80 31.18
N ILE A 44 -12.26 -14.73 30.30
CA ILE A 44 -10.87 -14.43 30.62
C ILE A 44 -10.31 -13.38 29.65
N GLU A 45 -9.42 -12.51 30.15
CA GLU A 45 -8.64 -11.63 29.29
C GLU A 45 -7.39 -12.34 28.76
N LYS A 46 -7.24 -12.37 27.43
CA LYS A 46 -6.08 -12.90 26.74
C LYS A 46 -5.34 -11.81 25.99
N LYS A 47 -4.01 -11.92 26.00
CA LYS A 47 -3.16 -11.14 25.09
C LYS A 47 -3.27 -11.68 23.66
N PRO A 48 -2.95 -10.87 22.64
CA PRO A 48 -2.82 -11.33 21.27
C PRO A 48 -1.91 -12.56 21.18
N SER A 49 -2.33 -13.54 20.39
CA SER A 49 -1.53 -14.71 20.07
C SER A 49 -0.29 -14.32 19.26
N ILE A 50 0.72 -15.19 19.25
CA ILE A 50 1.93 -14.97 18.45
C ILE A 50 1.60 -14.81 16.96
N ALA A 51 0.59 -15.52 16.44
CA ALA A 51 0.15 -15.39 15.06
C ALA A 51 -0.38 -13.97 14.76
N GLU A 52 -1.15 -13.39 15.67
CA GLU A 52 -1.67 -12.03 15.54
C GLU A 52 -0.57 -10.97 15.65
N VAL A 53 0.39 -11.18 16.56
CA VAL A 53 1.58 -10.33 16.67
C VAL A 53 2.39 -10.33 15.37
N ILE A 54 2.64 -11.52 14.79
CA ILE A 54 3.35 -11.66 13.51
C ILE A 54 2.58 -10.97 12.38
N LYS A 55 1.25 -11.14 12.34
CA LYS A 55 0.40 -10.49 11.34
C LYS A 55 0.47 -8.97 11.44
N ALA A 56 0.34 -8.40 12.63
CA ALA A 56 0.48 -6.96 12.86
C ALA A 56 1.87 -6.45 12.44
N GLY A 57 2.93 -7.18 12.79
CA GLY A 57 4.30 -6.86 12.35
C GLY A 57 4.44 -6.88 10.83
N SER A 58 3.84 -7.86 10.16
CA SER A 58 3.88 -8.00 8.70
C SER A 58 3.17 -6.86 7.99
N GLU A 59 2.01 -6.44 8.49
CA GLU A 59 1.29 -5.27 7.95
C GLU A 59 2.07 -3.96 8.15
N LEU A 60 2.71 -3.78 9.32
CA LEU A 60 3.58 -2.61 9.56
C LEU A 60 4.81 -2.60 8.63
N MET A 61 5.39 -3.78 8.35
CA MET A 61 6.57 -3.91 7.48
C MET A 61 6.32 -3.54 6.03
N LYS A 62 5.09 -3.66 5.51
CA LYS A 62 4.74 -3.23 4.14
C LYS A 62 5.02 -1.74 3.89
N ARG A 63 5.13 -0.93 4.94
CA ARG A 63 5.49 0.49 4.87
C ARG A 63 6.98 0.74 4.66
N TYR A 64 7.81 -0.29 4.83
CA TYR A 64 9.26 -0.22 4.69
C TYR A 64 9.67 -1.12 3.53
N PRO A 65 9.64 -0.61 2.28
CA PRO A 65 10.12 -1.36 1.14
C PRO A 65 11.56 -1.81 1.36
N THR A 66 11.86 -3.04 1.00
CA THR A 66 13.22 -3.57 1.04
C THR A 66 14.12 -2.83 0.05
N LYS A 67 15.44 -2.89 0.24
CA LYS A 67 16.41 -2.30 -0.70
C LYS A 67 16.19 -2.79 -2.14
N TRP A 68 15.92 -4.09 -2.29
CA TRP A 68 15.63 -4.71 -3.57
C TRP A 68 14.34 -4.18 -4.21
N GLU A 69 13.26 -4.05 -3.45
CA GLU A 69 12.00 -3.48 -3.96
C GLU A 69 12.18 -2.01 -4.38
N LEU A 70 12.95 -1.23 -3.63
CA LEU A 70 13.28 0.15 -4.00
C LEU A 70 14.11 0.22 -5.28
N GLU A 71 15.08 -0.68 -5.45
CA GLU A 71 15.91 -0.74 -6.65
C GLU A 71 15.07 -1.13 -7.88
N LYS A 72 14.20 -2.14 -7.74
CA LYS A 72 13.25 -2.51 -8.78
C LYS A 72 12.35 -1.35 -9.17
N LEU A 73 11.81 -0.62 -8.18
CA LEU A 73 10.95 0.55 -8.43
C LEU A 73 11.71 1.67 -9.17
N LYS A 74 12.97 1.91 -8.83
CA LYS A 74 13.82 2.89 -9.53
C LYS A 74 14.04 2.51 -10.99
N LEU A 75 14.39 1.26 -11.26
CA LEU A 75 14.59 0.77 -12.64
C LEU A 75 13.29 0.88 -13.46
N GLU A 76 12.14 0.61 -12.84
CA GLU A 76 10.84 0.75 -13.49
C GLU A 76 10.52 2.22 -13.80
N ILE A 77 10.81 3.14 -12.88
CA ILE A 77 10.71 4.59 -13.11
C ILE A 77 11.64 5.03 -14.26
N GLU A 78 12.90 4.57 -14.29
CA GLU A 78 13.84 4.90 -15.36
C GLU A 78 13.36 4.40 -16.72
N LYS A 79 12.87 3.16 -16.79
CA LYS A 79 12.29 2.57 -17.99
C LYS A 79 11.07 3.34 -18.48
N LEU A 80 10.19 3.77 -17.57
CA LEU A 80 9.01 4.58 -17.92
C LEU A 80 9.42 5.97 -18.42
N LYS A 81 10.39 6.63 -17.75
CA LYS A 81 10.93 7.90 -18.21
C LYS A 81 11.54 7.80 -19.62
N ALA A 82 12.29 6.75 -19.90
CA ALA A 82 12.86 6.53 -21.23
C ALA A 82 11.79 6.36 -22.31
N GLN A 83 10.66 5.71 -22.01
CA GLN A 83 9.53 5.61 -22.94
C GLN A 83 8.85 6.96 -23.17
N VAL A 84 8.68 7.77 -22.13
CA VAL A 84 8.07 9.11 -22.25
C VAL A 84 9.00 10.10 -22.98
N VAL A 85 10.31 10.08 -22.70
CA VAL A 85 11.29 10.96 -23.37
C VAL A 85 11.56 10.50 -24.81
N GLY A 86 11.42 9.20 -25.11
CA GLY A 86 11.51 8.68 -26.46
C GLY A 86 10.44 9.21 -27.42
N ASP A 87 9.35 9.80 -26.91
CA ASP A 87 8.32 10.44 -27.73
C ASP A 87 8.79 11.80 -28.28
N GLU A 88 9.58 12.60 -27.57
CA GLU A 88 9.99 13.94 -28.06
C GLU A 88 10.83 13.85 -29.35
N GLU A 89 11.76 12.89 -29.42
CA GLU A 89 12.58 12.68 -30.62
C GLU A 89 11.78 12.05 -31.78
N GLN A 90 10.67 11.36 -31.48
CA GLN A 90 9.70 10.90 -32.48
C GLN A 90 8.78 12.03 -32.93
N GLU A 91 8.41 12.94 -32.04
CA GLU A 91 7.60 14.13 -32.32
C GLU A 91 8.34 15.07 -33.28
N ASP A 92 9.63 15.32 -33.05
CA ASP A 92 10.49 16.08 -33.97
C ASP A 92 10.59 15.42 -35.36
N LYS A 93 10.69 14.09 -35.42
CA LYS A 93 10.70 13.34 -36.69
C LYS A 93 9.34 13.39 -37.40
N LEU A 94 8.23 13.37 -36.66
CA LEU A 94 6.88 13.51 -37.20
C LEU A 94 6.61 14.94 -37.73
N VAL A 95 7.09 15.97 -37.03
CA VAL A 95 7.02 17.37 -37.48
C VAL A 95 7.86 17.57 -38.74
N ALA A 96 9.08 17.01 -38.79
CA ALA A 96 9.92 17.07 -39.99
C ALA A 96 9.27 16.33 -41.18
N PHE A 97 8.67 15.16 -40.93
CA PHE A 97 8.01 14.38 -41.98
C PHE A 97 6.74 15.05 -42.53
N THR A 98 5.91 15.62 -41.65
CA THR A 98 4.69 16.36 -42.07
C THR A 98 5.03 17.60 -42.87
N LYS A 99 6.10 18.32 -42.50
CA LYS A 99 6.60 19.46 -43.28
C LYS A 99 7.06 19.03 -44.67
N ALA A 100 7.84 17.95 -44.78
CA ALA A 100 8.30 17.42 -46.06
C ALA A 100 7.14 16.98 -46.97
N LEU A 101 6.08 16.40 -46.41
CA LEU A 101 4.87 16.06 -47.17
C LEU A 101 4.14 17.31 -47.70
N GLY A 102 4.05 18.37 -46.90
CA GLY A 102 3.45 19.64 -47.31
C GLY A 102 4.20 20.27 -48.49
N GLU A 103 5.53 20.31 -48.43
CA GLU A 103 6.37 20.83 -49.51
C GLU A 103 6.19 20.03 -50.82
N VAL A 104 6.08 18.70 -50.75
CA VAL A 104 5.85 17.84 -51.92
C VAL A 104 4.43 17.98 -52.52
N LEU A 105 3.45 18.37 -51.70
CA LEU A 105 2.07 18.59 -52.14
C LEU A 105 1.85 19.99 -52.73
N ASP A 106 2.60 21.00 -52.28
CA ASP A 106 2.56 22.38 -52.81
C ASP A 106 3.32 22.54 -54.15
N ASP A 107 4.25 21.63 -54.47
CA ASP A 107 5.03 21.61 -55.72
C ASP A 107 4.29 20.95 -56.93
N ARG A 108 2.97 20.73 -56.83
CA ARG A 108 2.13 20.16 -57.92
C ARG A 108 1.05 21.10 -58.44
#